data_AF-A0A933WZB3-F1
#
_entry.id   AF-A0A933WZB3-F1
#
_cell.length_a   1.000
_cell.length_b   1.000
_cell.length_c   1.000
_cell.angle_alpha   90.00
_cell.angle_beta   90.00
_cell.angle_gamma   90.00
#
_symmetry.space_group_name_H-M   'P 1'
#
loop_
_entity.id
_entity.type
_entity.pdbx_description
1 polymer ?
#
loop_
_entity_poly.entity_id
_entity_poly.type
_entity_poly.pdbx_seq_one_letter_code
_entity_poly.pdbx_strand_id
1 'polypeptide(L)'
;MKNISKIYKTRVSVVSFVLFFLIAGEFAFAGDTDLFGDKVNGSINLKYRSRATDQDEDVDFFADLRLNVQAMKTLSFNLDAREIIDLDENLKWEGSYVFDEVYKTRDNLKLYAASLDWKPENSFIRTLRVGRQYSYENYSFHFDGLRIETKEFEKAANLKAYFYGGLPVRYFSSPHYPPRFDCSACHSAGGPKLSTESDGSLYGGGIQIRPWKTTRFSLDYTLLSDDTLYGDIDTDYSSLNVWHNFTDNVQMQLKYAMLEGEGTDYKAMFNINCPDNNANIQIVYFKQLETLFNLPLEFDPFSYALNESNPYQNLGVYAYKGFGDKFFMSFGGDSRTVSKNDQNDHNLEYSHYWVAPGCQDIGLKGLSASVSLDFWNTDEDDITTYGANVNYLWMKKLKASVGTSFAVLKYDYITGKEQTDVRSYFVKLSYNVTDFLKIYSDYQFEDDEFDTYDTFQVGTSLEF
;
A
#
# COMPACT_ATOMS: atom_id res chain seq x y z
N MET A 1 38.05 5.53 14.79
CA MET A 1 38.28 5.64 13.33
C MET A 1 37.51 4.62 12.48
N LYS A 2 37.03 3.46 13.01
CA LYS A 2 36.19 2.52 12.25
C LYS A 2 34.75 3.03 11.92
N ASN A 3 34.23 4.02 12.64
CA ASN A 3 32.91 4.60 12.36
C ASN A 3 32.87 5.61 11.20
N ILE A 4 34.03 6.14 10.78
CA ILE A 4 34.05 7.17 9.72
C ILE A 4 33.81 6.52 8.34
N SER A 5 34.40 5.36 8.03
CA SER A 5 34.16 4.71 6.73
C SER A 5 32.73 4.18 6.57
N LYS A 6 32.04 3.86 7.67
CA LYS A 6 30.63 3.40 7.67
C LYS A 6 29.68 4.51 7.22
N ILE A 7 29.92 5.75 7.68
CA ILE A 7 29.18 6.94 7.27
C ILE A 7 29.39 7.24 5.77
N TYR A 8 30.55 6.93 5.19
CA TYR A 8 30.83 7.23 3.78
C TYR A 8 30.04 6.37 2.79
N LYS A 9 29.78 5.08 3.06
CA LYS A 9 29.04 4.21 2.13
C LYS A 9 27.54 4.53 2.09
N THR A 10 26.90 4.69 3.24
CA THR A 10 25.50 5.14 3.35
C THR A 10 25.29 6.52 2.73
N ARG A 11 26.31 7.40 2.79
CA ARG A 11 26.27 8.66 2.04
C ARG A 11 26.20 8.45 0.54
N VAL A 12 26.85 7.45 -0.06
CA VAL A 12 26.88 7.31 -1.52
C VAL A 12 25.51 6.95 -2.10
N SER A 13 24.75 6.04 -1.50
CA SER A 13 23.43 5.65 -2.02
C SER A 13 22.38 6.75 -1.84
N VAL A 14 22.24 7.31 -0.62
CA VAL A 14 21.30 8.41 -0.34
C VAL A 14 21.63 9.66 -1.17
N VAL A 15 22.92 10.01 -1.28
CA VAL A 15 23.36 11.13 -2.13
C VAL A 15 23.07 10.82 -3.60
N SER A 16 23.19 9.57 -4.06
CA SER A 16 22.83 9.20 -5.44
C SER A 16 21.32 9.33 -5.70
N PHE A 17 20.45 8.94 -4.77
CA PHE A 17 19.00 9.15 -4.87
C PHE A 17 18.63 10.64 -4.90
N VAL A 18 19.20 11.43 -3.99
CA VAL A 18 18.95 12.87 -3.92
C VAL A 18 19.51 13.57 -5.15
N LEU A 19 20.73 13.24 -5.61
CA LEU A 19 21.27 13.81 -6.84
C LEU A 19 20.46 13.38 -8.05
N PHE A 20 20.03 12.14 -8.18
CA PHE A 20 19.21 11.72 -9.32
C PHE A 20 17.89 12.50 -9.38
N PHE A 21 17.22 12.68 -8.23
CA PHE A 21 15.99 13.47 -8.14
C PHE A 21 16.23 14.96 -8.42
N LEU A 22 17.31 15.55 -7.87
CA LEU A 22 17.70 16.93 -8.12
C LEU A 22 18.13 17.16 -9.58
N ILE A 23 18.84 16.21 -10.19
CA ILE A 23 19.25 16.23 -11.58
C ILE A 23 18.02 16.12 -12.49
N ALA A 24 17.10 15.20 -12.21
CA ALA A 24 15.84 15.11 -12.96
C ALA A 24 15.01 16.40 -12.83
N GLY A 25 15.00 17.01 -11.64
CA GLY A 25 14.42 18.33 -11.42
C GLY A 25 15.14 19.43 -12.21
N GLU A 26 16.46 19.54 -12.10
CA GLU A 26 17.26 20.55 -12.81
C GLU A 26 17.13 20.43 -14.33
N PHE A 27 17.10 19.21 -14.89
CA PHE A 27 16.84 19.02 -16.31
C PHE A 27 15.43 19.45 -16.72
N ALA A 28 14.43 19.27 -15.86
CA ALA A 28 13.10 19.83 -16.09
C ALA A 28 13.08 21.38 -15.99
N PHE A 29 13.92 21.98 -15.13
CA PHE A 29 14.01 23.44 -14.95
C PHE A 29 14.92 24.15 -15.96
N ALA A 30 15.91 23.47 -16.55
CA ALA A 30 16.94 24.07 -17.39
C ALA A 30 16.42 24.50 -18.78
N GLY A 31 15.13 24.33 -19.08
CA GLY A 31 14.48 24.86 -20.28
C GLY A 31 14.84 24.15 -21.59
N ASP A 32 15.69 23.13 -21.54
CA ASP A 32 15.96 22.23 -22.67
C ASP A 32 14.98 21.05 -22.60
N THR A 33 13.69 21.38 -22.75
CA THR A 33 12.54 20.46 -22.60
C THR A 33 12.45 19.40 -23.69
N ASP A 34 13.35 19.42 -24.67
CA ASP A 34 13.31 18.50 -25.81
C ASP A 34 13.64 17.05 -25.40
N LEU A 35 14.36 16.84 -24.27
CA LEU A 35 14.77 15.51 -23.78
C LEU A 35 13.85 14.93 -22.69
N PHE A 36 13.26 15.79 -21.87
CA PHE A 36 12.35 15.40 -20.79
C PHE A 36 11.02 16.07 -21.08
N GLY A 37 10.14 15.35 -21.80
CA GLY A 37 8.88 15.87 -22.31
C GLY A 37 7.96 16.49 -21.25
N ASP A 38 6.79 16.94 -21.72
CA ASP A 38 5.95 17.96 -21.08
C ASP A 38 5.50 17.71 -19.62
N LYS A 39 5.73 16.52 -19.02
CA LYS A 39 5.23 16.17 -17.68
C LYS A 39 6.18 15.30 -16.87
N VAL A 40 6.45 15.70 -15.63
CA VAL A 40 7.23 14.93 -14.66
C VAL A 40 6.52 14.92 -13.32
N ASN A 41 6.18 13.73 -12.83
CA ASN A 41 5.54 13.55 -11.54
C ASN A 41 6.36 12.59 -10.70
N GLY A 42 6.57 12.87 -9.43
CA GLY A 42 7.36 11.98 -8.60
C GLY A 42 7.44 12.42 -7.15
N SER A 43 8.02 11.56 -6.33
CA SER A 43 8.31 11.86 -4.94
C SER A 43 9.55 11.12 -4.48
N ILE A 44 10.34 11.78 -3.64
CA ILE A 44 11.36 11.13 -2.81
C ILE A 44 10.94 11.28 -1.35
N ASN A 45 11.11 10.21 -0.59
CA ASN A 45 10.77 10.15 0.82
C ASN A 45 11.93 9.50 1.58
N LEU A 46 12.43 10.19 2.60
CA LEU A 46 13.48 9.69 3.47
C LEU A 46 12.90 9.58 4.88
N LYS A 47 12.98 8.40 5.49
CA LYS A 47 12.53 8.14 6.85
C LYS A 47 13.68 7.58 7.66
N TYR A 48 13.91 8.18 8.82
CA TYR A 48 14.79 7.68 9.87
C TYR A 48 13.91 7.17 11.01
N ARG A 49 14.23 6.02 11.56
CA ARG A 49 13.56 5.46 12.73
C ARG A 49 14.61 5.01 13.75
N SER A 50 14.41 5.40 15.00
CA SER A 50 15.15 4.88 16.14
C SER A 50 14.17 4.18 17.06
N ARG A 51 14.51 2.98 17.53
CA ARG A 51 13.89 2.32 18.68
C ARG A 51 14.91 2.30 19.81
N ALA A 52 14.49 2.64 21.02
CA ALA A 52 15.31 2.48 22.21
C ALA A 52 14.53 1.72 23.28
N THR A 53 15.22 0.79 23.92
CA THR A 53 14.74 -0.02 25.04
C THR A 53 15.74 0.11 26.20
N ASP A 54 15.43 -0.47 27.36
CA ASP A 54 16.39 -0.50 28.48
C ASP A 54 17.70 -1.24 28.16
N GLN A 55 17.71 -2.11 27.15
CA GLN A 55 18.83 -3.03 26.87
C GLN A 55 19.44 -2.89 25.47
N ASP A 56 18.70 -2.32 24.52
CA ASP A 56 19.04 -2.32 23.10
C ASP A 56 18.53 -1.07 22.38
N GLU A 57 19.24 -0.69 21.33
CA GLU A 57 18.89 0.41 20.42
C GLU A 57 18.92 -0.15 18.99
N ASP A 58 17.93 0.24 18.18
CA ASP A 58 17.78 -0.20 16.80
C ASP A 58 17.53 1.01 15.89
N VAL A 59 18.29 1.17 14.82
CA VAL A 59 18.27 2.36 13.96
C VAL A 59 18.17 2.00 12.48
N ASP A 60 17.03 2.34 11.89
CA ASP A 60 16.73 2.11 10.49
C ASP A 60 16.67 3.41 9.68
N PHE A 61 17.07 3.31 8.41
CA PHE A 61 16.87 4.33 7.40
C PHE A 61 16.15 3.78 6.17
N PHE A 62 15.14 4.50 5.70
CA PHE A 62 14.34 4.15 4.52
C PHE A 62 14.43 5.28 3.50
N ALA A 63 14.60 4.93 2.23
CA ALA A 63 14.48 5.84 1.11
C ALA A 63 13.48 5.28 0.10
N ASP A 64 12.37 5.96 -0.13
CA ASP A 64 11.44 5.67 -1.22
C ASP A 64 11.64 6.65 -2.38
N LEU A 65 11.67 6.12 -3.60
CA LEU A 65 11.67 6.90 -4.83
C LEU A 65 10.49 6.46 -5.70
N ARG A 66 9.66 7.43 -6.09
CA ARG A 66 8.64 7.27 -7.13
C ARG A 66 8.86 8.30 -8.20
N LEU A 67 8.90 7.87 -9.45
CA LEU A 67 9.12 8.75 -10.59
C LEU A 67 8.30 8.28 -11.79
N ASN A 68 7.58 9.22 -12.38
CA ASN A 68 6.86 9.09 -13.64
C ASN A 68 7.31 10.23 -14.56
N VAL A 69 7.96 9.87 -15.66
CA VAL A 69 8.45 10.84 -16.65
C VAL A 69 7.74 10.59 -17.96
N GLN A 70 7.03 11.59 -18.48
CA GLN A 70 6.53 11.57 -19.84
C GLN A 70 7.60 12.12 -20.79
N ALA A 71 8.55 11.27 -21.20
CA ALA A 71 9.65 11.66 -22.08
C ALA A 71 9.16 12.21 -23.43
N MET A 72 8.08 11.66 -23.98
CA MET A 72 7.43 12.12 -25.21
C MET A 72 5.91 11.99 -25.10
N LYS A 73 5.15 12.58 -26.03
CA LYS A 73 3.69 12.37 -26.11
C LYS A 73 3.28 10.90 -26.11
N THR A 74 4.10 10.06 -26.74
CA THR A 74 3.86 8.63 -26.92
C THR A 74 4.68 7.75 -25.98
N LEU A 75 5.56 8.30 -25.14
CA LEU A 75 6.49 7.51 -24.34
C LEU A 75 6.55 8.03 -22.89
N SER A 76 6.29 7.15 -21.92
CA SER A 76 6.49 7.45 -20.51
C SER A 76 7.26 6.36 -19.79
N PHE A 77 8.03 6.73 -18.77
CA PHE A 77 8.81 5.84 -17.91
C PHE A 77 8.28 5.91 -16.49
N ASN A 78 8.19 4.77 -15.81
CA ASN A 78 7.79 4.65 -14.42
C ASN A 78 8.88 3.92 -13.62
N LEU A 79 9.22 4.47 -12.45
CA LEU A 79 10.14 3.88 -11.47
C LEU A 79 9.53 3.99 -10.08
N ASP A 80 9.47 2.88 -9.36
CA ASP A 80 9.14 2.82 -7.93
C ASP A 80 10.18 1.92 -7.27
N ALA A 81 10.96 2.46 -6.34
CA ALA A 81 12.01 1.76 -5.65
C ALA A 81 12.08 2.17 -4.17
N ARG A 82 12.53 1.25 -3.33
CA ARG A 82 12.79 1.48 -1.92
C ARG A 82 14.15 0.91 -1.54
N GLU A 83 14.93 1.68 -0.79
CA GLU A 83 16.12 1.19 -0.09
C GLU A 83 15.86 1.22 1.41
N ILE A 84 16.22 0.14 2.11
CA ILE A 84 16.21 0.05 3.57
C ILE A 84 17.65 -0.20 4.00
N ILE A 85 18.12 0.55 4.98
CA ILE A 85 19.48 0.49 5.50
C ILE A 85 19.41 0.37 7.03
N ASP A 86 19.91 -0.73 7.55
CA ASP A 86 20.20 -0.89 8.98
C ASP A 86 21.50 -0.11 9.29
N LEU A 87 21.40 0.89 10.18
CA LEU A 87 22.49 1.79 10.51
C LEU A 87 23.38 1.31 11.67
N ASP A 88 22.89 0.43 12.55
CA ASP A 88 23.65 -0.07 13.70
C ASP A 88 24.28 -1.46 13.48
N GLU A 89 23.84 -2.18 12.43
CA GLU A 89 24.30 -3.52 12.06
C GLU A 89 24.03 -4.58 13.16
N ASN A 90 23.07 -4.34 14.06
CA ASN A 90 22.69 -5.27 15.12
C ASN A 90 21.69 -6.30 14.58
N LEU A 91 22.12 -7.06 13.56
CA LEU A 91 21.35 -8.06 12.81
C LEU A 91 20.99 -9.33 13.61
N LYS A 92 20.84 -9.25 14.95
CA LYS A 92 20.52 -10.38 15.83
C LYS A 92 19.02 -10.62 15.91
N TRP A 93 18.34 -10.61 14.79
CA TRP A 93 16.95 -11.01 14.74
C TRP A 93 16.86 -12.55 14.71
N GLU A 94 16.49 -13.16 15.84
CA GLU A 94 16.28 -14.61 15.98
C GLU A 94 14.83 -15.06 15.67
N GLY A 95 13.96 -14.14 15.23
CA GLY A 95 12.61 -14.48 14.78
C GLY A 95 12.56 -15.21 13.44
N SER A 96 11.38 -15.72 13.11
CA SER A 96 11.00 -16.29 11.81
C SER A 96 9.76 -15.57 11.28
N TYR A 97 9.90 -14.28 10.99
CA TYR A 97 8.92 -13.47 10.31
C TYR A 97 9.13 -13.57 8.79
N VAL A 98 8.04 -13.58 8.02
CA VAL A 98 8.07 -13.74 6.55
C VAL A 98 8.82 -12.60 5.84
N PHE A 99 9.06 -11.51 6.58
CA PHE A 99 9.83 -10.36 6.14
C PHE A 99 11.28 -10.34 6.67
N ASP A 100 11.72 -11.33 7.45
CA ASP A 100 13.05 -11.32 8.10
C ASP A 100 14.21 -11.29 7.11
N GLU A 101 14.03 -11.87 5.91
CA GLU A 101 15.08 -11.81 4.89
C GLU A 101 15.31 -10.40 4.36
N VAL A 102 14.32 -9.51 4.54
CA VAL A 102 14.46 -8.10 4.19
C VAL A 102 15.55 -7.45 5.04
N TYR A 103 15.75 -7.93 6.27
CA TYR A 103 16.58 -7.28 7.27
C TYR A 103 17.86 -8.05 7.59
N LYS A 104 18.19 -9.16 6.91
CA LYS A 104 19.47 -9.88 7.13
C LYS A 104 20.66 -9.24 6.39
N THR A 105 20.40 -8.35 5.44
CA THR A 105 21.44 -7.59 4.75
C THR A 105 21.38 -6.15 5.20
N ARG A 106 22.55 -5.55 5.46
CA ARG A 106 22.70 -4.14 5.82
C ARG A 106 21.94 -3.21 4.88
N ASP A 107 21.97 -3.49 3.58
CA ASP A 107 21.30 -2.73 2.55
C ASP A 107 20.27 -3.64 1.85
N ASN A 108 19.01 -3.21 1.75
CA ASN A 108 17.95 -3.91 1.04
C ASN A 108 17.31 -2.98 0.00
N LEU A 109 17.61 -3.22 -1.28
CA LEU A 109 17.03 -2.49 -2.40
C LEU A 109 15.89 -3.30 -3.02
N LYS A 110 14.69 -2.72 -3.00
CA LYS A 110 13.49 -3.25 -3.66
C LYS A 110 13.12 -2.38 -4.86
N LEU A 111 12.98 -3.04 -6.01
CA LEU A 111 12.45 -2.42 -7.22
C LEU A 111 11.00 -2.87 -7.39
N TYR A 112 10.06 -1.97 -7.11
CA TYR A 112 8.62 -2.23 -7.20
C TYR A 112 8.07 -2.05 -8.61
N ALA A 113 8.58 -1.05 -9.34
CA ALA A 113 8.23 -0.81 -10.72
C ALA A 113 9.42 -0.23 -11.49
N ALA A 114 9.58 -0.65 -12.74
CA ALA A 114 10.53 -0.13 -13.71
C ALA A 114 9.99 -0.47 -15.09
N SER A 115 9.16 0.41 -15.63
CA SER A 115 8.43 0.13 -16.87
C SER A 115 8.47 1.28 -17.86
N LEU A 116 8.36 0.91 -19.14
CA LEU A 116 8.24 1.82 -20.26
C LEU A 116 6.86 1.66 -20.89
N ASP A 117 6.15 2.77 -21.02
CA ASP A 117 4.82 2.86 -21.60
C ASP A 117 4.88 3.53 -22.97
N TRP A 118 4.57 2.78 -24.01
CA TRP A 118 4.40 3.30 -25.36
C TRP A 118 2.91 3.47 -25.68
N LYS A 119 2.53 4.66 -26.15
CA LYS A 119 1.16 5.08 -26.47
C LYS A 119 1.10 5.42 -27.97
N PRO A 120 0.93 4.42 -28.86
CA PRO A 120 0.95 4.66 -30.30
C PRO A 120 -0.18 5.59 -30.74
N GLU A 121 0.18 6.63 -31.51
CA GLU A 121 -0.79 7.47 -32.21
C GLU A 121 -1.49 6.66 -33.32
N ASN A 122 -2.78 6.94 -33.56
CA ASN A 122 -3.56 6.31 -34.64
C ASN A 122 -3.69 4.77 -34.59
N SER A 123 -3.40 4.12 -33.46
CA SER A 123 -3.64 2.69 -33.24
C SER A 123 -4.92 2.44 -32.43
N PHE A 124 -5.47 1.21 -32.51
CA PHE A 124 -6.49 0.73 -31.57
C PHE A 124 -5.89 0.41 -30.19
N ILE A 125 -4.57 0.22 -30.12
CA ILE A 125 -3.83 0.09 -28.87
C ILE A 125 -3.75 1.46 -28.21
N ARG A 126 -4.11 1.52 -26.94
CA ARG A 126 -3.96 2.70 -26.09
C ARG A 126 -2.57 2.73 -25.45
N THR A 127 -2.12 1.59 -24.93
CA THR A 127 -0.82 1.50 -24.24
C THR A 127 -0.22 0.11 -24.40
N LEU A 128 1.06 0.07 -24.73
CA LEU A 128 1.94 -1.09 -24.60
C LEU A 128 2.94 -0.79 -23.49
N ARG A 129 2.97 -1.61 -22.44
CA ARG A 129 3.86 -1.48 -21.30
C ARG A 129 4.81 -2.66 -21.25
N VAL A 130 6.10 -2.40 -21.02
CA VAL A 130 7.15 -3.42 -20.85
C VAL A 130 7.96 -3.13 -19.58
N GLY A 131 8.36 -4.20 -18.89
CA GLY A 131 9.24 -4.14 -17.72
C GLY A 131 8.53 -4.58 -16.43
N ARG A 132 9.10 -4.17 -15.29
CA ARG A 132 8.51 -4.43 -13.98
C ARG A 132 7.32 -3.53 -13.74
N GLN A 133 6.18 -4.12 -13.46
CA GLN A 133 4.92 -3.40 -13.33
C GLN A 133 4.01 -4.01 -12.27
N TYR A 134 2.97 -3.26 -11.92
CA TYR A 134 1.95 -3.66 -10.96
C TYR A 134 0.58 -3.71 -11.62
N SER A 135 -0.19 -4.74 -11.31
CA SER A 135 -1.59 -4.89 -11.74
C SER A 135 -2.52 -4.49 -10.59
N TYR A 136 -3.52 -3.64 -10.86
CA TYR A 136 -4.53 -3.21 -9.87
C TYR A 136 -5.93 -3.73 -10.20
N GLU A 137 -6.11 -4.36 -11.36
CA GLU A 137 -7.43 -4.59 -11.94
C GLU A 137 -8.25 -5.63 -11.20
N ASN A 138 -7.60 -6.67 -10.67
CA ASN A 138 -8.30 -7.78 -10.05
C ASN A 138 -7.70 -8.13 -8.68
N TYR A 139 -6.53 -8.74 -8.72
CA TYR A 139 -5.63 -8.95 -7.59
C TYR A 139 -4.43 -8.02 -7.77
N SER A 140 -3.87 -7.59 -6.64
CA SER A 140 -2.70 -6.74 -6.57
C SER A 140 -1.42 -7.58 -6.61
N PHE A 141 -0.69 -7.55 -7.72
CA PHE A 141 0.57 -8.30 -7.86
C PHE A 141 1.59 -7.57 -8.73
N HIS A 142 2.86 -7.92 -8.56
CA HIS A 142 3.98 -7.43 -9.37
C HIS A 142 4.44 -8.49 -10.35
N PHE A 143 4.80 -8.07 -11.57
CA PHE A 143 5.37 -8.97 -12.58
C PHE A 143 6.33 -8.22 -13.51
N ASP A 144 7.31 -8.95 -14.03
CA ASP A 144 8.21 -8.53 -15.09
C ASP A 144 7.68 -9.05 -16.41
N GLY A 145 7.19 -8.17 -17.29
CA GLY A 145 6.55 -8.65 -18.52
C GLY A 145 6.01 -7.57 -19.43
N LEU A 146 5.01 -7.97 -20.22
CA LEU A 146 4.36 -7.15 -21.22
C LEU A 146 2.87 -6.99 -20.88
N ARG A 147 2.34 -5.78 -21.12
CA ARG A 147 0.92 -5.49 -21.00
C ARG A 147 0.43 -4.64 -22.17
N ILE A 148 -0.73 -4.98 -22.71
CA ILE A 148 -1.40 -4.26 -23.80
C ILE A 148 -2.78 -3.83 -23.33
N GLU A 149 -3.14 -2.57 -23.58
CA GLU A 149 -4.46 -2.01 -23.34
C GLU A 149 -5.02 -1.43 -24.63
N THR A 150 -6.29 -1.69 -24.95
CA THR A 150 -6.98 -1.09 -26.10
C THR A 150 -7.58 0.27 -25.76
N LYS A 151 -7.84 1.08 -26.78
CA LYS A 151 -8.74 2.25 -26.65
C LYS A 151 -10.18 1.76 -26.41
N GLU A 152 -11.02 2.68 -25.92
CA GLU A 152 -12.45 2.41 -25.78
C GLU A 152 -13.10 2.34 -27.17
N PHE A 153 -13.78 1.25 -27.47
CA PHE A 153 -14.54 1.06 -28.70
C PHE A 153 -15.97 1.58 -28.50
N GLU A 154 -16.21 2.86 -28.81
CA GLU A 154 -17.50 3.53 -28.58
C GLU A 154 -18.70 2.77 -29.16
N LYS A 155 -18.54 2.18 -30.37
CA LYS A 155 -19.60 1.40 -31.05
C LYS A 155 -19.94 0.08 -30.36
N ALA A 156 -19.12 -0.38 -29.42
CA ALA A 156 -19.27 -1.62 -28.68
C ALA A 156 -19.47 -1.34 -27.19
N ALA A 157 -20.38 -0.43 -26.85
CA ALA A 157 -20.65 -0.02 -25.46
C ALA A 157 -19.39 0.47 -24.72
N ASN A 158 -18.53 1.23 -25.42
CA ASN A 158 -17.23 1.68 -24.90
C ASN A 158 -16.36 0.52 -24.38
N LEU A 159 -16.38 -0.62 -25.07
CA LEU A 159 -15.57 -1.79 -24.73
C LEU A 159 -14.10 -1.39 -24.64
N LYS A 160 -13.45 -1.80 -23.56
CA LYS A 160 -12.01 -1.72 -23.35
C LYS A 160 -11.53 -3.13 -23.00
N ALA A 161 -10.41 -3.55 -23.59
CA ALA A 161 -9.76 -4.81 -23.26
C ALA A 161 -8.31 -4.57 -22.86
N TYR A 162 -7.77 -5.47 -22.04
CA TYR A 162 -6.36 -5.51 -21.74
C TYR A 162 -5.89 -6.95 -21.55
N PHE A 163 -4.59 -7.16 -21.80
CA PHE A 163 -3.92 -8.45 -21.66
C PHE A 163 -2.53 -8.22 -21.07
N TYR A 164 -2.04 -9.15 -20.28
CA TYR A 164 -0.67 -9.15 -19.78
C TYR A 164 -0.11 -10.56 -19.66
N GLY A 165 1.21 -10.64 -19.66
CA GLY A 165 1.95 -11.86 -19.40
C GLY A 165 3.40 -11.59 -19.02
N GLY A 166 3.96 -12.41 -18.15
CA GLY A 166 5.33 -12.25 -17.66
C GLY A 166 5.70 -13.21 -16.54
N LEU A 167 6.75 -12.85 -15.81
CA LEU A 167 7.23 -13.57 -14.63
C LEU A 167 6.73 -12.84 -13.37
N PRO A 168 6.10 -13.52 -12.41
CA PRO A 168 5.76 -12.90 -11.14
C PRO A 168 7.01 -12.42 -10.39
N VAL A 169 6.90 -11.29 -9.69
CA VAL A 169 7.99 -10.77 -8.86
C VAL A 169 7.76 -11.17 -7.41
N ARG A 170 8.71 -11.90 -6.84
CA ARG A 170 8.66 -12.33 -5.45
C ARG A 170 9.53 -11.43 -4.57
N TYR A 171 8.91 -10.76 -3.60
CA TYR A 171 9.64 -9.98 -2.58
C TYR A 171 9.90 -10.74 -1.29
N PHE A 172 9.23 -11.89 -1.10
CA PHE A 172 9.15 -12.60 0.18
C PHE A 172 9.48 -14.10 0.09
N SER A 173 9.83 -14.61 -1.10
CA SER A 173 10.27 -16.00 -1.24
C SER A 173 11.76 -16.09 -0.92
N SER A 174 12.13 -16.92 0.05
CA SER A 174 13.53 -17.17 0.37
C SER A 174 14.25 -17.92 -0.74
N PRO A 175 15.29 -17.36 -1.37
CA PRO A 175 16.23 -18.14 -2.17
C PRO A 175 17.33 -18.77 -1.29
N HIS A 176 17.30 -18.58 0.05
CA HIS A 176 18.48 -18.76 0.91
C HIS A 176 18.26 -19.51 2.22
N TYR A 177 17.13 -20.16 2.43
CA TYR A 177 17.09 -21.31 3.32
C TYR A 177 17.54 -22.56 2.53
N PRO A 178 18.83 -22.97 2.56
CA PRO A 178 19.09 -24.39 2.50
C PRO A 178 18.28 -24.97 3.68
N PRO A 179 17.42 -25.97 3.47
CA PRO A 179 16.70 -26.59 4.57
C PRO A 179 17.74 -26.94 5.63
N ARG A 180 17.65 -26.31 6.82
CA ARG A 180 18.47 -26.65 8.00
C ARG A 180 18.11 -28.02 8.56
N PHE A 181 17.43 -28.86 7.78
CA PHE A 181 17.63 -30.29 7.88
C PHE A 181 19.06 -30.57 7.43
N ASP A 182 19.98 -30.52 8.39
CA ASP A 182 21.28 -31.19 8.34
C ASP A 182 21.04 -32.71 8.30
N CYS A 183 20.34 -33.15 7.26
CA CYS A 183 20.30 -34.53 6.87
C CYS A 183 21.60 -34.76 6.11
N SER A 184 22.66 -34.99 6.86
CA SER A 184 23.94 -35.50 6.36
C SER A 184 23.79 -36.77 5.49
N ALA A 185 22.60 -37.40 5.45
CA ALA A 185 22.26 -38.47 4.52
C ALA A 185 21.79 -38.00 3.12
N CYS A 186 21.40 -36.74 2.93
CA CYS A 186 20.87 -36.23 1.65
C CYS A 186 21.97 -35.82 0.63
N HIS A 187 23.23 -35.70 1.05
CA HIS A 187 24.34 -35.37 0.13
C HIS A 187 24.72 -36.50 -0.84
N SER A 188 24.15 -37.71 -0.69
CA SER A 188 24.53 -38.88 -1.51
C SER A 188 23.54 -39.19 -2.63
N ALA A 189 22.37 -38.57 -2.66
CA ALA A 189 21.29 -38.93 -3.57
C ALA A 189 20.68 -37.69 -4.22
N GLY A 190 21.44 -37.07 -5.14
CA GLY A 190 20.92 -36.12 -6.15
C GLY A 190 19.73 -35.28 -5.73
N GLY A 191 19.84 -34.60 -4.58
CA GLY A 191 18.73 -33.85 -4.00
C GLY A 191 18.16 -32.84 -5.00
N PRO A 192 16.86 -32.54 -4.94
CA PRO A 192 16.23 -31.59 -5.84
C PRO A 192 17.04 -30.30 -5.80
N LYS A 193 17.59 -29.93 -6.96
CA LYS A 193 18.19 -28.61 -7.12
C LYS A 193 17.04 -27.64 -6.93
N LEU A 194 17.04 -26.85 -5.85
CA LEU A 194 16.22 -25.65 -5.83
C LEU A 194 16.67 -24.81 -7.04
N SER A 195 15.83 -24.72 -8.07
CA SER A 195 16.04 -23.77 -9.15
C SER A 195 15.97 -22.39 -8.49
N THR A 196 17.07 -21.65 -8.61
CA THR A 196 17.10 -20.21 -8.33
C THR A 196 16.53 -19.43 -9.52
N GLU A 197 16.19 -20.14 -10.59
CA GLU A 197 15.52 -19.63 -11.78
C GLU A 197 14.02 -19.75 -11.53
N SER A 198 13.31 -18.63 -11.65
CA SER A 198 11.86 -18.56 -11.51
C SER A 198 11.20 -19.27 -12.68
N ASP A 199 10.79 -20.52 -12.47
CA ASP A 199 10.01 -21.26 -13.47
C ASP A 199 8.52 -20.83 -13.49
N GLY A 200 8.13 -19.90 -12.61
CA GLY A 200 6.78 -19.34 -12.54
C GLY A 200 6.41 -18.45 -13.73
N SER A 201 5.13 -18.49 -14.11
CA SER A 201 4.56 -17.67 -15.16
C SER A 201 3.20 -17.10 -14.76
N LEU A 202 2.94 -15.88 -15.21
CA LEU A 202 1.69 -15.19 -14.94
C LEU A 202 1.11 -14.65 -16.24
N TYR A 203 -0.17 -14.93 -16.49
CA TYR A 203 -0.92 -14.46 -17.65
C TYR A 203 -2.29 -13.96 -17.22
N GLY A 204 -2.84 -13.01 -17.95
CA GLY A 204 -4.19 -12.56 -17.65
C GLY A 204 -4.68 -11.46 -18.57
N GLY A 205 -5.87 -11.00 -18.27
CA GLY A 205 -6.54 -9.97 -19.05
C GLY A 205 -7.92 -9.68 -18.51
N GLY A 206 -8.59 -8.73 -19.15
CA GLY A 206 -9.93 -8.36 -18.75
C GLY A 206 -10.63 -7.53 -19.81
N ILE A 207 -11.94 -7.45 -19.65
CA ILE A 207 -12.82 -6.64 -20.47
C ILE A 207 -13.64 -5.71 -19.58
N GLN A 208 -13.80 -4.47 -20.03
CA GLN A 208 -14.64 -3.47 -19.39
C GLN A 208 -15.62 -2.92 -20.41
N ILE A 209 -16.90 -2.84 -20.03
CA ILE A 209 -17.96 -2.26 -20.87
C ILE A 209 -18.75 -1.21 -20.08
N ARG A 210 -19.24 -0.19 -20.79
CA ARG A 210 -20.16 0.83 -20.29
C ARG A 210 -21.40 0.92 -21.20
N PRO A 211 -22.34 -0.04 -21.07
CA PRO A 211 -23.58 -0.03 -21.85
C PRO A 211 -24.44 1.20 -21.60
N TRP A 212 -24.32 1.80 -20.41
CA TRP A 212 -24.95 3.06 -20.04
C TRP A 212 -23.91 4.02 -19.46
N LYS A 213 -24.18 5.33 -19.52
CA LYS A 213 -23.31 6.36 -18.90
C LYS A 213 -23.15 6.17 -17.39
N THR A 214 -24.13 5.56 -16.75
CA THR A 214 -24.18 5.35 -15.30
C THR A 214 -23.67 3.99 -14.86
N THR A 215 -23.47 3.03 -15.77
CA THR A 215 -23.11 1.65 -15.40
C THR A 215 -21.84 1.19 -16.10
N ARG A 216 -20.96 0.57 -15.33
CA ARG A 216 -19.74 -0.06 -15.82
C ARG A 216 -19.69 -1.50 -15.33
N PHE A 217 -19.33 -2.42 -16.22
CA PHE A 217 -19.01 -3.81 -15.89
C PHE A 217 -17.54 -4.06 -16.20
N SER A 218 -16.86 -4.83 -15.35
CA SER A 218 -15.52 -5.38 -15.60
C SER A 218 -15.54 -6.87 -15.33
N LEU A 219 -14.92 -7.65 -16.22
CA LEU A 219 -14.63 -9.06 -16.01
C LEU A 219 -13.13 -9.25 -16.22
N ASP A 220 -12.48 -9.79 -15.20
CA ASP A 220 -11.02 -9.87 -15.13
C ASP A 220 -10.62 -11.33 -14.81
N TYR A 221 -9.52 -11.80 -15.41
CA TYR A 221 -9.00 -13.17 -15.26
C TYR A 221 -7.47 -13.15 -15.17
N THR A 222 -6.92 -13.94 -14.25
CA THR A 222 -5.47 -14.15 -14.07
C THR A 222 -5.22 -15.62 -13.86
N LEU A 223 -4.21 -16.15 -14.53
CA LEU A 223 -3.64 -17.48 -14.30
C LEU A 223 -2.22 -17.28 -13.79
N LEU A 224 -1.92 -17.86 -12.64
CA LEU A 224 -0.59 -17.96 -12.07
C LEU A 224 -0.22 -19.44 -12.05
N SER A 225 0.91 -19.76 -12.65
CA SER A 225 1.51 -21.09 -12.60
C SER A 225 2.86 -20.91 -11.93
N ASP A 226 3.11 -21.61 -10.83
CA ASP A 226 4.30 -21.42 -10.05
C ASP A 226 4.85 -22.69 -9.42
N ASP A 227 6.15 -22.93 -9.63
CA ASP A 227 6.86 -24.02 -8.96
C ASP A 227 7.35 -23.51 -7.60
N THR A 228 6.62 -23.88 -6.54
CA THR A 228 6.97 -23.50 -5.18
C THR A 228 7.68 -24.62 -4.44
N LEU A 229 8.30 -24.28 -3.29
CA LEU A 229 8.85 -25.26 -2.35
C LEU A 229 7.82 -26.32 -1.91
N TYR A 230 6.53 -26.02 -2.02
CA TYR A 230 5.42 -26.87 -1.58
C TYR A 230 4.75 -27.63 -2.73
N GLY A 231 5.28 -27.51 -3.96
CA GLY A 231 4.75 -28.13 -5.17
C GLY A 231 4.35 -27.10 -6.22
N ASP A 232 3.97 -27.62 -7.38
CA ASP A 232 3.45 -26.85 -8.50
C ASP A 232 2.08 -26.29 -8.11
N ILE A 233 1.95 -24.96 -8.13
CA ILE A 233 0.72 -24.23 -7.83
C ILE A 233 0.22 -23.62 -9.14
N ASP A 234 -0.88 -24.18 -9.66
CA ASP A 234 -1.61 -23.60 -10.79
C ASP A 234 -2.92 -23.00 -10.26
N THR A 235 -2.93 -21.69 -10.06
CA THR A 235 -4.07 -20.96 -9.49
C THR A 235 -4.63 -19.97 -10.49
N ASP A 236 -5.93 -20.08 -10.78
CA ASP A 236 -6.65 -19.07 -11.55
C ASP A 236 -7.55 -18.21 -10.67
N TYR A 237 -7.60 -16.91 -10.97
CA TYR A 237 -8.39 -15.92 -10.26
C TYR A 237 -9.22 -15.12 -11.25
N SER A 238 -10.52 -15.00 -10.99
CA SER A 238 -11.43 -14.18 -11.78
C SER A 238 -12.26 -13.25 -10.93
N SER A 239 -12.68 -12.11 -11.46
CA SER A 239 -13.69 -11.30 -10.79
C SER A 239 -14.62 -10.59 -11.74
N LEU A 240 -15.83 -10.35 -11.24
CA LEU A 240 -16.85 -9.54 -11.85
C LEU A 240 -17.06 -8.29 -10.99
N ASN A 241 -16.89 -7.13 -11.60
CA ASN A 241 -17.10 -5.85 -10.95
C ASN A 241 -18.22 -5.07 -11.64
N VAL A 242 -19.12 -4.48 -10.84
CA VAL A 242 -20.22 -3.64 -11.31
C VAL A 242 -20.16 -2.30 -10.59
N TRP A 243 -20.16 -1.20 -11.34
CA TRP A 243 -20.36 0.14 -10.79
C TRP A 243 -21.63 0.73 -11.37
N HIS A 244 -22.47 1.31 -10.53
CA HIS A 244 -23.70 1.96 -10.95
C HIS A 244 -23.93 3.28 -10.21
N ASN A 245 -24.12 4.35 -10.96
CA ASN A 245 -24.54 5.65 -10.45
C ASN A 245 -26.06 5.77 -10.58
N PHE A 246 -26.78 5.67 -9.47
CA PHE A 246 -28.24 5.87 -9.46
C PHE A 246 -28.60 7.34 -9.68
N THR A 247 -27.78 8.23 -9.12
CA THR A 247 -27.80 9.69 -9.33
C THR A 247 -26.37 10.21 -9.27
N ASP A 248 -26.15 11.52 -9.47
CA ASP A 248 -24.83 12.16 -9.27
C ASP A 248 -24.33 12.05 -7.82
N ASN A 249 -25.23 11.77 -6.88
CA ASN A 249 -25.01 11.76 -5.45
C ASN A 249 -25.09 10.35 -4.84
N VAL A 250 -25.48 9.34 -5.61
CA VAL A 250 -25.71 7.98 -5.10
C VAL A 250 -25.06 6.97 -6.03
N GLN A 251 -24.05 6.28 -5.53
CA GLN A 251 -23.28 5.29 -6.29
C GLN A 251 -23.18 3.96 -5.55
N MET A 252 -23.13 2.87 -6.31
CA MET A 252 -22.93 1.52 -5.83
C MET A 252 -21.78 0.86 -6.58
N GLN A 253 -20.99 0.08 -5.87
CA GLN A 253 -20.01 -0.85 -6.42
C GLN A 253 -20.29 -2.24 -5.87
N LEU A 254 -20.29 -3.25 -6.74
CA LEU A 254 -20.35 -4.65 -6.40
C LEU A 254 -19.12 -5.35 -6.99
N LYS A 255 -18.49 -6.24 -6.22
CA LYS A 255 -17.44 -7.15 -6.67
C LYS A 255 -17.82 -8.56 -6.24
N TYR A 256 -17.60 -9.51 -7.13
CA TYR A 256 -17.62 -10.94 -6.83
C TYR A 256 -16.34 -11.54 -7.41
N ALA A 257 -15.63 -12.32 -6.61
CA ALA A 257 -14.36 -12.92 -6.99
C ALA A 257 -14.39 -14.44 -6.85
N MET A 258 -13.61 -15.11 -7.69
CA MET A 258 -13.45 -16.55 -7.69
C MET A 258 -11.98 -16.90 -7.80
N LEU A 259 -11.58 -17.95 -7.09
CA LEU A 259 -10.25 -18.55 -7.10
C LEU A 259 -10.44 -20.04 -7.38
N GLU A 260 -9.75 -20.57 -8.38
CA GLU A 260 -9.84 -21.99 -8.78
C GLU A 260 -11.27 -22.44 -9.08
N GLY A 261 -12.08 -21.52 -9.61
CA GLY A 261 -13.50 -21.75 -9.91
C GLY A 261 -14.44 -21.70 -8.70
N GLU A 262 -13.93 -21.51 -7.48
CA GLU A 262 -14.70 -21.37 -6.26
C GLU A 262 -14.87 -19.89 -5.89
N GLY A 263 -16.01 -19.50 -5.33
CA GLY A 263 -16.24 -18.09 -4.97
C GLY A 263 -15.42 -17.71 -3.73
N THR A 264 -14.55 -16.71 -3.79
CA THR A 264 -13.73 -16.30 -2.64
C THR A 264 -14.42 -15.24 -1.80
N ASP A 265 -14.92 -14.19 -2.45
CA ASP A 265 -15.44 -13.03 -1.77
C ASP A 265 -16.49 -12.28 -2.57
N TYR A 266 -17.35 -11.62 -1.82
CA TYR A 266 -18.28 -10.63 -2.30
C TYR A 266 -18.00 -9.30 -1.57
N LYS A 267 -18.09 -8.19 -2.30
CA LYS A 267 -18.04 -6.85 -1.73
C LYS A 267 -19.13 -5.97 -2.33
N ALA A 268 -19.87 -5.29 -1.47
CA ALA A 268 -20.72 -4.17 -1.87
C ALA A 268 -20.29 -2.89 -1.17
N MET A 269 -20.29 -1.80 -1.90
CA MET A 269 -20.08 -0.47 -1.37
C MET A 269 -21.16 0.45 -1.90
N PHE A 270 -21.80 1.18 -1.01
CA PHE A 270 -22.79 2.19 -1.32
C PHE A 270 -22.31 3.54 -0.80
N ASN A 271 -22.33 4.58 -1.63
CA ASN A 271 -22.00 5.93 -1.20
C ASN A 271 -23.15 6.88 -1.52
N ILE A 272 -23.50 7.69 -0.52
CA ILE A 272 -24.49 8.75 -0.59
C ILE A 272 -23.76 10.05 -0.28
N ASN A 273 -23.72 10.98 -1.23
CA ASN A 273 -23.18 12.32 -1.05
C ASN A 273 -24.33 13.34 -1.07
N CYS A 274 -24.50 14.09 0.00
CA CYS A 274 -25.52 15.12 0.13
C CYS A 274 -24.84 16.49 0.26
N PRO A 275 -24.31 17.05 -0.84
CA PRO A 275 -23.50 18.28 -0.80
C PRO A 275 -24.26 19.48 -0.20
N ASP A 276 -25.55 19.61 -0.50
CA ASP A 276 -26.40 20.70 0.02
C ASP A 276 -26.52 20.67 1.56
N ASN A 277 -26.37 19.49 2.16
CA ASN A 277 -26.39 19.30 3.60
C ASN A 277 -24.98 19.17 4.18
N ASN A 278 -23.91 19.33 3.38
CA ASN A 278 -22.54 19.03 3.79
C ASN A 278 -22.45 17.68 4.53
N ALA A 279 -22.97 16.62 3.92
CA ALA A 279 -23.06 15.30 4.52
C ALA A 279 -22.70 14.19 3.52
N ASN A 280 -22.09 13.11 4.00
CA ASN A 280 -21.90 11.89 3.22
C ASN A 280 -22.04 10.66 4.09
N ILE A 281 -22.50 9.57 3.49
CA ILE A 281 -22.64 8.27 4.12
C ILE A 281 -22.03 7.22 3.19
N GLN A 282 -21.23 6.32 3.74
CA GLN A 282 -20.70 5.15 3.05
C GLN A 282 -21.11 3.90 3.83
N ILE A 283 -21.59 2.89 3.11
CA ILE A 283 -21.88 1.56 3.65
C ILE A 283 -21.01 0.57 2.88
N VAL A 284 -20.30 -0.28 3.59
CA VAL A 284 -19.43 -1.32 3.01
C VAL A 284 -19.86 -2.66 3.60
N TYR A 285 -20.17 -3.62 2.76
CA TYR A 285 -20.37 -5.01 3.16
C TYR A 285 -19.35 -5.87 2.42
N PHE A 286 -18.64 -6.71 3.16
CA PHE A 286 -17.67 -7.66 2.65
C PHE A 286 -18.00 -9.04 3.23
N LYS A 287 -17.88 -10.07 2.41
CA LYS A 287 -18.01 -11.44 2.87
C LYS A 287 -16.98 -12.30 2.17
N GLN A 288 -16.14 -12.96 2.95
CA GLN A 288 -15.34 -14.08 2.49
C GLN A 288 -16.19 -15.34 2.57
N LEU A 289 -16.26 -16.09 1.47
CA LEU A 289 -17.14 -17.24 1.31
C LEU A 289 -16.45 -18.55 1.71
N GLU A 290 -15.19 -18.69 1.31
CA GLU A 290 -14.40 -19.89 1.52
C GLU A 290 -13.19 -19.61 2.41
N THR A 291 -12.66 -20.68 2.99
CA THR A 291 -11.42 -20.60 3.74
C THR A 291 -10.27 -20.36 2.79
N LEU A 292 -9.51 -19.29 3.02
CA LEU A 292 -8.32 -18.98 2.24
C LEU A 292 -7.11 -19.55 2.98
N PHE A 293 -6.53 -20.59 2.40
CA PHE A 293 -5.32 -21.23 2.88
C PHE A 293 -4.28 -21.23 1.76
N ASN A 294 -3.01 -20.95 2.11
CA ASN A 294 -1.89 -21.04 1.18
C ASN A 294 -2.11 -20.33 -0.17
N LEU A 295 -2.68 -19.11 -0.16
CA LEU A 295 -2.68 -18.29 -1.37
C LEU A 295 -1.23 -18.10 -1.85
N PRO A 296 -0.99 -18.11 -3.18
CA PRO A 296 0.31 -17.76 -3.73
C PRO A 296 0.81 -16.44 -3.13
N LEU A 297 2.10 -16.36 -2.79
CA LEU A 297 2.71 -15.16 -2.20
C LEU A 297 2.54 -13.91 -3.08
N GLU A 298 2.42 -14.14 -4.39
CA GLU A 298 2.16 -13.14 -5.42
C GLU A 298 0.80 -12.47 -5.25
N PHE A 299 -0.19 -13.22 -4.77
CA PHE A 299 -1.50 -12.71 -4.43
C PHE A 299 -1.46 -12.18 -3.00
N ASP A 300 -1.27 -13.05 -2.01
CA ASP A 300 -1.26 -12.62 -0.62
C ASP A 300 0.10 -12.88 0.04
N PRO A 301 0.95 -11.86 0.19
CA PRO A 301 2.23 -12.03 0.86
C PRO A 301 2.08 -12.28 2.37
N PHE A 302 0.88 -12.06 2.94
CA PHE A 302 0.62 -12.23 4.36
C PHE A 302 -0.01 -13.59 4.70
N SER A 303 -0.47 -14.37 3.71
CA SER A 303 -1.11 -15.68 3.95
C SER A 303 -0.22 -16.63 4.75
N TYR A 304 1.10 -16.56 4.55
CA TYR A 304 2.09 -17.33 5.31
C TYR A 304 2.28 -16.85 6.75
N ALA A 305 2.06 -15.56 7.03
CA ALA A 305 2.20 -14.99 8.37
C ALA A 305 0.93 -15.14 9.19
N LEU A 306 -0.21 -14.92 8.54
CA LEU A 306 -1.53 -14.84 9.17
C LEU A 306 -2.23 -16.20 9.25
N ASN A 307 -1.61 -17.25 8.70
CA ASN A 307 -2.19 -18.58 8.57
C ASN A 307 -3.53 -18.57 7.80
N GLU A 308 -4.35 -19.58 8.05
CA GLU A 308 -5.65 -19.79 7.43
C GLU A 308 -6.64 -18.67 7.80
N SER A 309 -7.22 -18.01 6.79
CA SER A 309 -8.30 -17.05 6.96
C SER A 309 -9.62 -17.74 6.74
N ASN A 310 -10.40 -17.99 7.80
CA ASN A 310 -11.70 -18.64 7.66
C ASN A 310 -12.80 -17.67 7.20
N PRO A 311 -13.91 -18.17 6.64
CA PRO A 311 -15.03 -17.35 6.19
C PRO A 311 -15.53 -16.39 7.28
N TYR A 312 -15.69 -15.13 6.90
CA TYR A 312 -16.23 -14.08 7.76
C TYR A 312 -17.02 -13.08 6.93
N GLN A 313 -17.79 -12.26 7.63
CA GLN A 313 -18.45 -11.12 7.02
C GLN A 313 -18.19 -9.86 7.83
N ASN A 314 -18.02 -8.74 7.14
CA ASN A 314 -17.84 -7.43 7.75
C ASN A 314 -18.84 -6.43 7.18
N LEU A 315 -19.57 -5.74 8.05
CA LEU A 315 -20.44 -4.61 7.70
C LEU A 315 -19.92 -3.34 8.36
N GLY A 316 -19.56 -2.35 7.55
CA GLY A 316 -19.13 -1.02 7.99
C GLY A 316 -20.08 0.08 7.52
N VAL A 317 -20.29 1.08 8.39
CA VAL A 317 -21.03 2.31 8.09
C VAL A 317 -20.20 3.50 8.53
N TYR A 318 -19.99 4.45 7.62
CA TYR A 318 -19.22 5.66 7.87
C TYR A 318 -20.03 6.87 7.45
N ALA A 319 -20.07 7.90 8.30
CA ALA A 319 -20.83 9.10 8.04
C ALA A 319 -20.06 10.35 8.46
N TYR A 320 -20.32 11.43 7.73
CA TYR A 320 -19.84 12.76 8.09
C TYR A 320 -20.95 13.78 7.90
N LYS A 321 -20.97 14.78 8.78
CA LYS A 321 -21.91 15.90 8.74
C LYS A 321 -21.22 17.19 9.20
N GLY A 322 -21.26 18.21 8.36
CA GLY A 322 -20.98 19.59 8.76
C GLY A 322 -22.17 20.26 9.41
N PHE A 323 -21.93 21.08 10.44
CA PHE A 323 -22.91 21.90 11.15
C PHE A 323 -22.53 23.37 10.98
N GLY A 324 -23.07 23.99 9.93
CA GLY A 324 -22.66 25.31 9.47
C GLY A 324 -21.23 25.31 8.93
N ASP A 325 -20.56 26.45 9.02
CA ASP A 325 -19.23 26.66 8.43
C ASP A 325 -18.08 26.24 9.35
N LYS A 326 -18.36 25.92 10.62
CA LYS A 326 -17.32 25.77 11.66
C LYS A 326 -17.24 24.39 12.25
N PHE A 327 -18.36 23.71 12.47
CA PHE A 327 -18.36 22.45 13.18
C PHE A 327 -18.58 21.30 12.22
N PHE A 328 -17.99 20.16 12.53
CA PHE A 328 -18.25 18.92 11.83
C PHE A 328 -18.20 17.75 12.80
N MET A 329 -18.82 16.65 12.40
CA MET A 329 -18.74 15.38 13.09
C MET A 329 -18.56 14.28 12.04
N SER A 330 -17.56 13.46 12.27
CA SER A 330 -17.43 12.17 11.61
C SER A 330 -17.78 11.09 12.62
N PHE A 331 -18.45 10.04 12.19
CA PHE A 331 -18.64 8.85 13.02
C PHE A 331 -18.75 7.63 12.11
N GLY A 332 -18.46 6.47 12.68
CA GLY A 332 -18.64 5.23 11.96
C GLY A 332 -18.57 4.05 12.90
N GLY A 333 -18.75 2.89 12.31
CA GLY A 333 -18.51 1.64 12.99
C GLY A 333 -18.59 0.49 12.00
N ASP A 334 -17.94 -0.59 12.38
CA ASP A 334 -17.90 -1.81 11.60
C ASP A 334 -17.96 -3.03 12.51
N SER A 335 -18.52 -4.11 12.01
CA SER A 335 -18.70 -5.34 12.77
C SER A 335 -18.30 -6.51 11.89
N ARG A 336 -17.40 -7.33 12.41
CA ARG A 336 -16.92 -8.56 11.79
C ARG A 336 -17.50 -9.74 12.54
N THR A 337 -18.23 -10.60 11.84
CA THR A 337 -18.75 -11.86 12.38
C THR A 337 -18.02 -13.02 11.75
N VAL A 338 -17.59 -13.96 12.58
CA VAL A 338 -16.94 -15.22 12.17
C VAL A 338 -17.86 -16.37 12.58
N SER A 339 -17.86 -17.47 11.84
CA SER A 339 -18.54 -18.68 12.31
C SER A 339 -17.88 -19.17 13.60
N LYS A 340 -18.68 -19.54 14.62
CA LYS A 340 -18.15 -19.88 15.97
C LYS A 340 -17.09 -20.98 16.02
N ASN A 341 -17.05 -21.88 15.04
CA ASN A 341 -16.07 -22.96 14.98
C ASN A 341 -14.76 -22.54 14.30
N ASP A 342 -14.71 -21.32 13.77
CA ASP A 342 -13.70 -20.84 12.84
C ASP A 342 -12.91 -19.62 13.40
N GLN A 343 -13.17 -19.28 14.67
CA GLN A 343 -12.45 -18.24 15.39
C GLN A 343 -11.08 -18.77 15.85
N ASN A 344 -10.04 -18.00 15.57
CA ASN A 344 -8.67 -18.27 15.98
C ASN A 344 -7.94 -16.95 16.24
N ASP A 345 -6.70 -17.02 16.71
CA ASP A 345 -5.87 -15.85 17.08
C ASP A 345 -5.67 -14.84 15.92
N HIS A 346 -5.95 -15.23 14.67
CA HIS A 346 -5.81 -14.40 13.47
C HIS A 346 -7.16 -14.10 12.78
N ASN A 347 -8.27 -14.64 13.30
CA ASN A 347 -9.61 -14.51 12.74
C ASN A 347 -10.64 -14.30 13.86
N LEU A 348 -10.68 -13.08 14.39
CA LEU A 348 -11.52 -12.70 15.51
C LEU A 348 -12.81 -12.00 15.08
N GLU A 349 -13.87 -12.26 15.84
CA GLU A 349 -15.11 -11.46 15.81
C GLU A 349 -14.89 -10.17 16.61
N TYR A 350 -15.39 -9.06 16.08
CA TYR A 350 -15.33 -7.76 16.76
C TYR A 350 -16.42 -6.81 16.31
N SER A 351 -16.70 -5.82 17.14
CA SER A 351 -17.44 -4.62 16.80
C SER A 351 -16.62 -3.38 17.13
N HIS A 352 -16.54 -2.46 16.20
CA HIS A 352 -15.77 -1.24 16.30
C HIS A 352 -16.69 -0.04 16.04
N TYR A 353 -16.59 1.00 16.88
CA TYR A 353 -17.35 2.24 16.75
C TYR A 353 -16.43 3.42 17.03
N TRP A 354 -16.59 4.49 16.27
CA TRP A 354 -15.77 5.68 16.48
C TRP A 354 -16.56 6.96 16.22
N VAL A 355 -16.14 8.03 16.90
CA VAL A 355 -16.69 9.38 16.73
C VAL A 355 -15.57 10.40 16.78
N ALA A 356 -15.60 11.35 15.85
CA ALA A 356 -14.60 12.40 15.73
C ALA A 356 -15.25 13.77 15.51
N PRO A 357 -15.67 14.48 16.57
CA PRO A 357 -16.08 15.87 16.45
C PRO A 357 -14.88 16.77 16.14
N GLY A 358 -15.13 17.83 15.37
CA GLY A 358 -14.12 18.82 15.10
C GLY A 358 -14.69 20.21 14.81
N CYS A 359 -13.79 21.18 14.82
CA CYS A 359 -14.09 22.56 14.52
C CYS A 359 -13.00 23.13 13.60
N GLN A 360 -13.40 24.00 12.70
CA GLN A 360 -12.53 24.72 11.76
C GLN A 360 -12.72 26.23 11.92
N ASP A 361 -11.70 26.97 11.51
CA ASP A 361 -11.59 28.42 11.68
C ASP A 361 -11.77 28.90 13.13
N ILE A 362 -11.13 28.20 14.08
CA ILE A 362 -11.18 28.49 15.53
C ILE A 362 -10.39 29.76 15.83
N GLY A 363 -11.04 30.92 15.83
CA GLY A 363 -10.41 32.22 16.14
C GLY A 363 -9.48 32.75 15.03
N LEU A 364 -8.87 31.87 14.24
CA LEU A 364 -8.04 32.18 13.09
C LEU A 364 -8.47 31.35 11.89
N LYS A 365 -8.57 31.99 10.71
CA LYS A 365 -8.85 31.29 9.46
C LYS A 365 -7.75 30.27 9.16
N GLY A 366 -8.15 29.05 8.85
CA GLY A 366 -7.26 27.92 8.59
C GLY A 366 -6.86 27.11 9.82
N LEU A 367 -7.26 27.52 11.05
CA LEU A 367 -7.02 26.74 12.27
C LEU A 367 -8.18 25.78 12.53
N SER A 368 -7.90 24.48 12.61
CA SER A 368 -8.87 23.46 12.96
C SER A 368 -8.38 22.56 14.09
N ALA A 369 -9.32 21.98 14.84
CA ALA A 369 -9.04 20.99 15.87
C ALA A 369 -10.08 19.87 15.82
N SER A 370 -9.66 18.65 16.11
CA SER A 370 -10.55 17.49 16.27
C SER A 370 -10.07 16.59 17.39
N VAL A 371 -11.03 15.85 17.96
CA VAL A 371 -10.80 14.78 18.93
C VAL A 371 -11.45 13.53 18.34
N SER A 372 -10.80 12.37 18.42
CA SER A 372 -11.38 11.08 18.08
C SER A 372 -11.50 10.20 19.31
N LEU A 373 -12.57 9.41 19.37
CA LEU A 373 -12.80 8.36 20.34
C LEU A 373 -13.18 7.11 19.57
N ASP A 374 -12.52 6.01 19.85
CA ASP A 374 -12.70 4.74 19.17
C ASP A 374 -12.93 3.65 20.24
N PHE A 375 -13.91 2.80 20.01
CA PHE A 375 -14.37 1.76 20.91
C PHE A 375 -14.39 0.44 20.16
N TRP A 376 -13.64 -0.52 20.65
CA TRP A 376 -13.55 -1.88 20.12
C TRP A 376 -14.11 -2.82 21.18
N ASN A 377 -15.00 -3.71 20.77
CA ASN A 377 -15.54 -4.78 21.58
C ASN A 377 -15.22 -6.08 20.87
N THR A 378 -14.38 -6.91 21.49
CA THR A 378 -14.09 -8.28 21.07
C THR A 378 -14.68 -9.25 22.10
N ASP A 379 -14.66 -10.55 21.81
CA ASP A 379 -15.07 -11.56 22.80
C ASP A 379 -14.18 -11.58 24.05
N GLU A 380 -12.95 -11.09 23.93
CA GLU A 380 -11.94 -11.14 24.98
C GLU A 380 -11.87 -9.83 25.77
N ASP A 381 -11.92 -8.68 25.08
CA ASP A 381 -11.64 -7.37 25.67
C ASP A 381 -12.49 -6.23 25.08
N ASP A 382 -12.76 -5.23 25.94
CA ASP A 382 -13.27 -3.92 25.54
C ASP A 382 -12.13 -2.91 25.52
N ILE A 383 -11.79 -2.41 24.33
CA ILE A 383 -10.66 -1.51 24.10
C ILE A 383 -11.18 -0.12 23.74
N THR A 384 -10.69 0.91 24.43
CA THR A 384 -10.99 2.32 24.08
C THR A 384 -9.72 3.07 23.75
N THR A 385 -9.70 3.72 22.59
CA THR A 385 -8.59 4.55 22.13
C THR A 385 -9.06 5.96 21.83
N TYR A 386 -8.14 6.92 21.80
CA TYR A 386 -8.49 8.33 21.61
C TYR A 386 -7.34 9.14 21.02
N GLY A 387 -7.69 10.19 20.27
CA GLY A 387 -6.72 11.08 19.67
C GLY A 387 -7.18 12.53 19.68
N ALA A 388 -6.24 13.45 19.57
CA ALA A 388 -6.51 14.86 19.39
C ALA A 388 -5.48 15.47 18.44
N ASN A 389 -5.93 16.34 17.55
CA ASN A 389 -5.05 17.02 16.60
C ASN A 389 -5.50 18.47 16.35
N VAL A 390 -4.53 19.34 16.17
CA VAL A 390 -4.70 20.74 15.75
C VAL A 390 -3.97 20.93 14.44
N ASN A 391 -4.62 21.57 13.47
CA ASN A 391 -4.07 21.85 12.15
C ASN A 391 -4.15 23.33 11.87
N TYR A 392 -3.11 23.93 11.27
CA TYR A 392 -3.12 25.31 10.83
C TYR A 392 -2.63 25.44 9.39
N LEU A 393 -3.44 26.07 8.53
CA LEU A 393 -3.08 26.40 7.15
C LEU A 393 -2.67 27.87 7.03
N TRP A 394 -1.36 28.12 7.13
CA TRP A 394 -0.75 29.45 7.01
C TRP A 394 -0.64 29.86 5.53
N MET A 395 -1.31 30.97 5.17
CA MET A 395 -1.25 31.60 3.83
C MET A 395 -1.50 30.63 2.65
N LYS A 396 -2.30 29.57 2.83
CA LYS A 396 -2.59 28.52 1.83
C LYS A 396 -1.37 27.70 1.34
N LYS A 397 -0.17 27.95 1.87
CA LYS A 397 1.06 27.28 1.41
C LYS A 397 1.65 26.35 2.45
N LEU A 398 1.65 26.77 3.72
CA LEU A 398 2.22 25.99 4.81
C LEU A 398 1.09 25.41 5.65
N LYS A 399 1.03 24.09 5.73
CA LYS A 399 0.17 23.35 6.66
C LYS A 399 1.04 22.81 7.80
N ALA A 400 0.67 23.13 9.03
CA ALA A 400 1.25 22.55 10.24
C ALA A 400 0.17 21.73 10.96
N SER A 401 0.54 20.57 11.47
CA SER A 401 -0.33 19.72 12.27
C SER A 401 0.42 19.22 13.50
N VAL A 402 -0.22 19.28 14.66
CA VAL A 402 0.32 18.72 15.91
C VAL A 402 -0.77 17.89 16.57
N GLY A 403 -0.43 16.75 17.12
CA GLY A 403 -1.42 15.91 17.78
C GLY A 403 -0.82 14.81 18.64
N THR A 404 -1.73 14.07 19.28
CA THR A 404 -1.43 12.89 20.05
C THR A 404 -2.53 11.84 19.84
N SER A 405 -2.16 10.57 19.97
CA SER A 405 -3.10 9.45 19.97
C SER A 405 -2.67 8.44 21.01
N PHE A 406 -3.65 7.78 21.62
CA PHE A 406 -3.48 6.55 22.38
C PHE A 406 -3.95 5.40 21.52
N ALA A 407 -3.23 4.29 21.50
CA ALA A 407 -3.70 3.03 20.94
C ALA A 407 -3.41 1.92 21.95
N VAL A 408 -4.42 1.13 22.32
CA VAL A 408 -4.20 -0.03 23.20
C VAL A 408 -3.42 -1.12 22.47
N LEU A 409 -3.60 -1.22 21.15
CA LEU A 409 -2.90 -2.17 20.31
C LEU A 409 -2.35 -1.49 19.07
N LYS A 410 -1.09 -1.77 18.74
CA LYS A 410 -0.45 -1.30 17.51
C LYS A 410 0.52 -2.34 16.99
N TYR A 411 0.45 -2.61 15.69
CA TYR A 411 1.41 -3.51 15.04
C TYR A 411 2.56 -2.72 14.42
N ASP A 412 3.78 -3.04 14.82
CA ASP A 412 4.98 -2.54 14.18
C ASP A 412 5.33 -3.42 12.98
N TYR A 413 4.96 -2.96 11.77
CA TYR A 413 5.21 -3.69 10.54
C TYR A 413 6.70 -3.88 10.19
N ILE A 414 7.62 -3.14 10.79
CA ILE A 414 9.06 -3.30 10.54
C ILE A 414 9.58 -4.46 11.36
N THR A 415 9.21 -4.50 12.64
CA THR A 415 9.68 -5.50 13.61
C THR A 415 8.73 -6.70 13.68
N GLY A 416 7.56 -6.63 13.05
CA GLY A 416 6.51 -7.64 13.16
C GLY A 416 5.96 -7.82 14.57
N LYS A 417 6.26 -6.89 15.50
CA LYS A 417 5.86 -6.96 16.89
C LYS A 417 4.54 -6.25 17.14
N GLU A 418 3.74 -6.86 17.98
CA GLU A 418 2.58 -6.22 18.59
C GLU A 418 3.04 -5.39 19.79
N GLN A 419 2.51 -4.16 19.89
CA GLN A 419 2.77 -3.22 20.96
C GLN A 419 1.45 -2.89 21.65
N THR A 420 1.50 -2.79 22.97
CA THR A 420 0.33 -2.46 23.80
C THR A 420 0.48 -1.10 24.44
N ASP A 421 -0.65 -0.41 24.68
CA ASP A 421 -0.71 0.88 25.37
C ASP A 421 0.17 1.99 24.78
N VAL A 422 0.28 2.04 23.46
CA VAL A 422 1.12 2.99 22.73
C VAL A 422 0.55 4.40 22.78
N ARG A 423 1.32 5.34 23.34
CA ARG A 423 1.09 6.77 23.23
C ARG A 423 1.93 7.32 22.09
N SER A 424 1.30 8.00 21.13
CA SER A 424 2.03 8.72 20.07
C SER A 424 1.82 10.23 20.17
N TYR A 425 2.87 10.98 19.82
CA TYR A 425 2.86 12.43 19.64
C TYR A 425 3.46 12.74 18.27
N PHE A 426 2.88 13.68 17.53
CA PHE A 426 3.38 13.99 16.20
C PHE A 426 3.36 15.48 15.88
N VAL A 427 4.27 15.86 14.99
CA VAL A 427 4.33 17.18 14.33
C VAL A 427 4.54 16.96 12.83
N LYS A 428 3.64 17.51 12.02
CA LYS A 428 3.69 17.42 10.56
C LYS A 428 3.74 18.81 9.95
N LEU A 429 4.62 19.00 9.00
CA LEU A 429 4.78 20.22 8.22
C LEU A 429 4.69 19.89 6.74
N SER A 430 3.94 20.69 5.98
CA SER A 430 3.82 20.56 4.53
C SER A 430 3.82 21.94 3.91
N TYR A 431 4.77 22.22 3.01
CA TYR A 431 4.94 23.50 2.35
C TYR A 431 4.89 23.35 0.84
N ASN A 432 3.90 24.00 0.22
CA ASN A 432 3.83 24.16 -1.23
C ASN A 432 4.76 25.31 -1.65
N VAL A 433 5.99 24.96 -2.04
CA VAL A 433 7.02 25.93 -2.47
C VAL A 433 6.54 26.66 -3.73
N THR A 434 6.05 25.88 -4.68
CA THR A 434 5.40 26.31 -5.92
C THR A 434 4.09 25.54 -6.11
N ASP A 435 3.42 25.69 -7.25
CA ASP A 435 2.21 24.93 -7.56
C ASP A 435 2.51 23.46 -7.94
N PHE A 436 3.77 23.15 -8.28
CA PHE A 436 4.22 21.80 -8.65
C PHE A 436 5.16 21.16 -7.63
N LEU A 437 5.79 21.93 -6.74
CA LEU A 437 6.75 21.41 -5.76
C LEU A 437 6.23 21.58 -4.34
N LYS A 438 6.14 20.45 -3.64
CA LYS A 438 5.79 20.39 -2.22
C LYS A 438 6.88 19.68 -1.43
N ILE A 439 7.21 20.25 -0.28
CA ILE A 439 8.13 19.67 0.72
C ILE A 439 7.32 19.33 1.95
N TYR A 440 7.57 18.19 2.57
CA TYR A 440 6.92 17.81 3.81
C TYR A 440 7.90 17.17 4.79
N SER A 441 7.57 17.26 6.07
CA SER A 441 8.28 16.61 7.16
C SER A 441 7.29 16.12 8.21
N ASP A 442 7.59 14.98 8.81
CA ASP A 442 6.82 14.36 9.88
C ASP A 442 7.80 13.94 10.98
N TYR A 443 7.50 14.30 12.22
CA TYR A 443 8.18 13.75 13.39
C TYR A 443 7.12 13.10 14.27
N GLN A 444 7.40 11.88 14.69
CA GLN A 444 6.52 11.09 15.54
C GLN A 444 7.35 10.45 16.66
N PHE A 445 6.95 10.73 17.89
CA PHE A 445 7.45 10.07 19.09
C PHE A 445 6.40 9.08 19.59
N GLU A 446 6.81 7.86 19.89
CA GLU A 446 5.95 6.82 20.44
C GLU A 446 6.56 6.26 21.71
N ASP A 447 5.71 5.99 22.68
CA ASP A 447 6.07 5.50 24.01
C ASP A 447 5.10 4.38 24.34
N ASP A 448 5.62 3.19 24.58
CA ASP A 448 4.88 2.03 25.08
C ASP A 448 5.49 1.49 26.38
N GLU A 449 5.02 0.36 26.90
CA GLU A 449 5.52 -0.17 28.17
C GLU A 449 7.01 -0.54 28.15
N PHE A 450 7.55 -0.92 26.98
CA PHE A 450 8.88 -1.52 26.84
C PHE A 450 9.84 -0.68 26.00
N ASP A 451 9.30 0.03 25.02
CA ASP A 451 10.05 0.64 23.94
C ASP A 451 9.65 2.10 23.74
N THR A 452 10.61 2.90 23.29
CA THR A 452 10.38 4.24 22.75
C THR A 452 10.80 4.30 21.31
N TYR A 453 10.05 5.04 20.50
CA TYR A 453 10.33 5.19 19.07
C TYR A 453 10.38 6.66 18.67
N ASP A 454 11.43 7.02 17.96
CA ASP A 454 11.56 8.29 17.26
C ASP A 454 11.53 8.03 15.75
N THR A 455 10.50 8.53 15.08
CA THR A 455 10.40 8.49 13.62
C THR A 455 10.50 9.90 13.07
N PHE A 456 11.48 10.15 12.20
CA PHE A 456 11.60 11.38 11.45
C PHE A 456 11.51 11.10 9.95
N GLN A 457 10.63 11.81 9.27
CA GLN A 457 10.42 11.69 7.84
C GLN A 457 10.56 13.06 7.17
N VAL A 458 11.19 13.08 6.01
CA VAL A 458 11.25 14.25 5.13
C VAL A 458 11.08 13.78 3.70
N GLY A 459 10.30 14.52 2.92
CA GLY A 459 10.11 14.18 1.52
C GLY A 459 9.73 15.38 0.67
N THR A 460 9.80 15.15 -0.63
CA THR A 460 9.38 16.12 -1.63
C THR A 460 8.50 15.43 -2.66
N SER A 461 7.48 16.12 -3.15
CA SER A 461 6.66 15.70 -4.28
C SER A 461 6.70 16.75 -5.38
N LEU A 462 6.85 16.29 -6.62
CA LEU A 462 6.86 17.06 -7.84
C LEU A 462 5.65 16.66 -8.70
N GLU A 463 4.88 17.64 -9.16
CA GLU A 463 3.75 17.48 -10.09
C GLU A 463 3.83 18.57 -11.17
N PHE A 464 4.69 18.34 -12.18
CA PHE A 464 4.95 19.27 -13.28
C PHE A 464 4.19 18.89 -14.55
#